data_AF-A0A815TID6-F1
#
_entry.id   AF-A0A815TID6-F1
#
_cell.length_a   1.000
_cell.length_b   1.000
_cell.length_c   1.000
_cell.angle_alpha   90.00
_cell.angle_beta   90.00
_cell.angle_gamma   90.00
#
_symmetry.space_group_name_H-M   'P 1'
#
loop_
_entity.id
_entity.type
_entity.pdbx_description
1 polymer ?
#
loop_
_entity_poly.entity_id
_entity_poly.type
_entity_poly.pdbx_seq_one_letter_code
_entity_poly.pdbx_strand_id
1 'polypeptide(L)'
;MSEFLVSLPFLLRSGPYCVYSSWMMIYLCASVIVVPSFVNGIFNIGIFIYVRSRSRRVQIAPHIITNTILNNKQRQQQRLSLLSRREISLLRHMIFMFIMIIGGWGQGYFLLVIGQFLYIPRIVHECAAIVCELAVLTLTINLFMCNHDLRQHLFNKLRGRVAR
;
A
#
# COMPACT_ATOMS: atom_id res chain seq x y z
N MET A 1 36.97 18.86 -13.87
CA MET A 1 36.62 18.11 -15.10
C MET A 1 35.63 16.96 -14.89
N SER A 2 35.22 16.66 -13.65
CA SER A 2 34.27 15.58 -13.32
C SER A 2 32.82 16.05 -13.10
N GLU A 3 32.57 17.35 -12.91
CA GLU A 3 31.22 17.88 -12.66
C GLU A 3 30.41 18.18 -13.94
N PHE A 4 31.08 18.26 -15.10
CA PHE A 4 30.41 18.53 -16.38
C PHE A 4 29.82 17.29 -17.07
N LEU A 5 30.15 16.08 -16.60
CA LEU A 5 29.64 14.83 -17.17
C LEU A 5 28.24 14.45 -16.66
N VAL A 6 27.80 15.02 -15.53
CA VAL A 6 26.50 14.68 -14.92
C VAL A 6 25.35 15.52 -15.48
N SER A 7 25.63 16.67 -16.11
CA SER A 7 24.61 17.60 -16.62
C SER A 7 24.35 17.48 -18.13
N LEU A 8 25.09 16.64 -18.87
CA LEU A 8 24.96 16.57 -20.33
C LEU A 8 23.61 16.05 -20.88
N PRO A 9 22.79 15.21 -20.20
CA PRO A 9 21.50 14.81 -20.78
C PRO A 9 20.40 15.86 -20.62
N PHE A 10 20.66 17.00 -19.93
CA PHE A 10 19.65 18.04 -19.70
C PHE A 10 19.49 19.06 -20.84
N LEU A 11 20.42 19.12 -21.81
CA LEU A 11 20.45 20.20 -22.81
C LEU A 11 20.04 19.82 -24.25
N LEU A 12 19.73 18.54 -24.52
CA LEU A 12 19.58 18.04 -25.89
C LEU A 12 18.19 17.45 -26.19
N ARG A 13 17.10 18.19 -25.93
CA ARG A 13 15.84 18.17 -26.72
C ARG A 13 14.78 19.12 -26.17
N SER A 14 14.87 20.41 -26.49
CA SER A 14 13.72 21.31 -26.44
C SER A 14 12.99 21.27 -27.78
N GLY A 15 12.15 20.25 -27.98
CA GLY A 15 11.13 20.21 -29.04
C GLY A 15 9.79 20.77 -28.53
N PRO A 16 8.86 21.18 -29.41
CA PRO A 16 7.58 21.81 -29.04
C PRO A 16 6.54 20.84 -28.44
N TYR A 17 6.92 19.58 -28.24
CA TYR A 17 6.14 18.59 -27.50
C TYR A 17 6.86 18.39 -26.18
N CYS A 18 6.14 18.34 -25.05
CA CYS A 18 6.69 17.88 -23.77
C CYS A 18 7.23 16.45 -23.93
N VAL A 19 8.45 16.31 -24.43
CA VAL A 19 9.20 15.07 -24.44
C VAL A 19 9.59 14.87 -23.00
N TYR A 20 8.74 14.15 -22.25
CA TYR A 20 9.14 13.60 -20.97
C TYR A 20 10.47 12.89 -21.18
N SER A 21 11.53 13.42 -20.56
CA SER A 21 12.86 12.82 -20.66
C SER A 21 12.75 11.37 -20.19
N SER A 22 13.30 10.43 -20.94
CA SER A 22 13.21 8.98 -20.64
C SER A 22 13.62 8.66 -19.19
N TRP A 23 14.55 9.44 -18.64
CA TRP A 23 14.97 9.39 -17.23
C TRP A 23 13.85 9.67 -16.24
N MET A 24 12.92 10.57 -16.54
CA MET A 24 11.78 10.89 -15.69
C MET A 24 10.85 9.68 -15.52
N MET A 25 10.71 8.83 -16.54
CA MET A 25 9.93 7.59 -16.45
C MET A 25 10.61 6.56 -15.54
N ILE A 26 11.94 6.48 -15.57
CA ILE A 26 12.72 5.63 -14.66
C ILE A 26 12.55 6.11 -13.21
N TYR A 27 12.65 7.42 -12.97
CA TYR A 27 12.42 8.01 -11.64
C TYR A 27 10.99 7.79 -11.13
N LEU A 28 10.00 7.90 -12.02
CA LEU A 28 8.60 7.64 -11.69
C LEU A 28 8.38 6.17 -11.30
N CYS A 29 8.93 5.24 -12.07
CA CYS A 29 8.89 3.81 -11.75
C CYS A 29 9.57 3.50 -10.40
N ALA A 30 10.74 4.08 -10.16
CA ALA A 30 11.47 3.91 -8.90
C ALA A 30 10.70 4.47 -7.70
N SER A 31 10.14 5.67 -7.82
CA SER A 31 9.42 6.34 -6.72
C SER A 31 8.06 5.72 -6.41
N VAL A 32 7.36 5.17 -7.40
CA VAL A 32 6.02 4.58 -7.22
C VAL A 32 6.06 3.09 -6.88
N ILE A 33 7.07 2.36 -7.34
CA ILE A 33 7.14 0.90 -7.16
C ILE A 33 8.28 0.52 -6.22
N VAL A 34 9.52 0.90 -6.57
CA VAL A 34 10.72 0.37 -5.90
C VAL A 34 10.81 0.88 -4.46
N VAL A 35 10.70 2.20 -4.26
CA VAL A 35 10.80 2.81 -2.94
C VAL A 35 9.67 2.33 -2.02
N PRO A 36 8.38 2.34 -2.42
CA PRO A 36 7.31 1.85 -1.56
C PRO A 36 7.43 0.34 -1.25
N SER A 37 7.90 -0.48 -2.19
CA SER A 37 8.18 -1.91 -1.96
C SER A 37 9.27 -2.15 -0.95
N PHE A 38 10.36 -1.39 -1.05
CA PHE A 38 11.46 -1.51 -0.11
C PHE A 38 11.03 -1.11 1.30
N VAL A 39 10.36 0.05 1.42
CA VAL A 39 9.84 0.56 2.69
C VAL A 39 8.82 -0.41 3.31
N ASN A 40 7.88 -0.92 2.51
CA ASN A 40 6.88 -1.87 3.01
C ASN A 40 7.52 -3.22 3.40
N GLY A 41 8.53 -3.67 2.67
CA GLY A 41 9.34 -4.84 3.04
C GLY A 41 10.01 -4.68 4.40
N ILE A 42 10.64 -3.53 4.65
CA ILE A 42 11.25 -3.21 5.95
C ILE A 42 10.20 -3.23 7.06
N PHE A 43 9.04 -2.59 6.86
CA PHE A 43 7.97 -2.58 7.85
C PHE A 43 7.46 -4.00 8.15
N ASN A 44 7.24 -4.83 7.12
CA ASN A 44 6.79 -6.21 7.31
C ASN A 44 7.80 -7.06 8.09
N ILE A 45 9.10 -6.91 7.81
CA ILE A 45 10.17 -7.58 8.57
C ILE A 45 10.17 -7.09 10.03
N GLY A 46 10.07 -5.78 10.26
CA GLY A 46 10.01 -5.20 11.59
C GLY A 46 8.82 -5.72 12.41
N ILE A 47 7.63 -5.79 11.79
CA ILE A 47 6.43 -6.36 12.40
C ILE A 47 6.63 -7.84 12.73
N PHE A 48 7.22 -8.62 11.82
CA PHE A 48 7.51 -10.03 12.06
C PHE A 48 8.45 -10.23 13.26
N ILE A 49 9.52 -9.45 13.36
CA ILE A 49 10.46 -9.50 14.49
C ILE A 49 9.74 -9.11 15.79
N TYR A 50 8.92 -8.06 15.76
CA TYR A 50 8.15 -7.59 16.92
C TYR A 50 7.17 -8.65 17.43
N VAL A 51 6.38 -9.25 16.53
CA VAL A 51 5.41 -10.30 16.86
C VAL A 51 6.13 -11.54 17.40
N ARG A 52 7.22 -11.98 16.77
CA ARG A 52 8.03 -13.12 17.23
C ARG A 52 8.60 -12.88 18.63
N SER A 53 9.08 -11.67 18.91
CA SER A 53 9.64 -11.28 20.20
C SER A 53 8.59 -11.18 21.31
N ARG A 54 7.35 -10.80 20.99
CA ARG A 54 6.23 -10.83 21.95
C ARG A 54 5.66 -12.22 22.17
N SER A 55 5.55 -13.03 21.13
CA SER A 55 5.03 -14.41 21.23
C SER A 55 5.88 -15.26 22.19
N ARG A 56 7.22 -15.11 22.14
CA ARG A 56 8.14 -15.75 23.10
C ARG A 56 7.91 -15.36 24.55
N ARG A 57 7.49 -14.12 24.85
CA ARG A 57 7.27 -13.67 26.25
C ARG A 57 5.98 -14.23 26.85
N VAL A 58 4.98 -14.54 26.04
CA VAL A 58 3.69 -15.06 26.53
C VAL A 58 3.78 -16.55 26.86
N GLN A 59 4.61 -17.33 26.15
CA GLN A 59 4.81 -18.76 26.43
C GLN A 59 5.60 -19.06 27.71
N ILE A 60 6.30 -18.09 28.29
CA ILE A 60 7.12 -18.29 29.52
C ILE A 60 6.29 -17.98 30.80
N ALA A 61 5.09 -17.44 30.66
CA ALA A 61 4.21 -17.11 31.79
C ALA A 61 3.12 -18.15 32.19
N PRO A 62 3.11 -19.44 31.81
CA PRO A 62 2.11 -20.37 32.31
C PRO A 62 2.69 -21.19 33.45
N HIS A 63 2.85 -20.65 34.67
CA HIS A 63 2.67 -21.54 35.83
C HIS A 63 2.51 -20.95 37.22
N ILE A 64 2.66 -19.65 37.43
CA ILE A 64 2.56 -19.13 38.80
C ILE A 64 1.73 -17.85 38.75
N ILE A 65 0.58 -17.85 39.44
CA ILE A 65 0.01 -16.76 40.26
C ILE A 65 -1.53 -16.89 40.37
N THR A 66 -1.94 -17.38 41.54
CA THR A 66 -2.93 -16.80 42.49
C THR A 66 -4.17 -16.08 41.93
N ASN A 67 -5.34 -16.62 42.29
CA ASN A 67 -6.69 -16.34 41.75
C ASN A 67 -7.25 -14.90 41.89
N THR A 68 -6.59 -13.98 42.58
CA THR A 68 -7.12 -12.62 42.83
C THR A 68 -6.59 -11.53 41.88
N ILE A 69 -5.43 -11.74 41.23
CA ILE A 69 -4.87 -10.79 40.23
C ILE A 69 -5.30 -11.16 38.80
N LEU A 70 -5.86 -12.36 38.61
CA LEU A 70 -6.24 -12.93 37.31
C LEU A 70 -7.27 -12.07 36.57
N ASN A 71 -8.23 -11.46 37.27
CA ASN A 71 -9.32 -10.72 36.62
C ASN A 71 -8.86 -9.40 35.96
N ASN A 72 -7.94 -8.67 36.60
CA ASN A 72 -7.39 -7.44 36.02
C ASN A 72 -6.37 -7.75 34.92
N LYS A 73 -5.52 -8.77 35.10
CA LYS A 73 -4.60 -9.23 34.03
C LYS A 73 -5.36 -9.79 32.83
N GLN A 74 -6.39 -10.63 33.03
CA GLN A 74 -7.23 -11.14 31.94
C GLN A 74 -7.93 -10.01 31.19
N ARG A 75 -8.54 -9.03 31.87
CA ARG A 75 -9.15 -7.87 31.20
C ARG A 75 -8.13 -7.04 30.42
N GLN A 76 -6.93 -6.84 30.95
CA GLN A 76 -5.85 -6.13 30.26
C GLN A 76 -5.36 -6.90 29.03
N GLN A 77 -5.24 -8.23 29.14
CA GLN A 77 -4.83 -9.14 28.07
C GLN A 77 -5.91 -9.25 26.98
N GLN A 78 -7.18 -9.18 27.36
CA GLN A 78 -8.34 -9.14 26.45
C GLN A 78 -8.46 -7.80 25.72
N ARG A 79 -8.14 -6.68 26.39
CA ARG A 79 -8.03 -5.36 25.73
C ARG A 79 -6.84 -5.31 24.77
N LEU A 80 -5.69 -5.86 25.15
CA LEU A 80 -4.52 -5.97 24.28
C LEU A 80 -4.77 -6.86 23.07
N SER A 81 -5.53 -7.96 23.22
CA SER A 81 -5.88 -8.83 22.10
C SER A 81 -6.89 -8.17 21.15
N LEU A 82 -7.83 -7.37 21.66
CA LEU A 82 -8.73 -6.54 20.84
C LEU A 82 -7.97 -5.45 20.07
N LEU A 83 -7.04 -4.75 20.71
CA LEU A 83 -6.17 -3.75 20.06
C LEU A 83 -5.32 -4.39 18.98
N SER A 84 -4.71 -5.55 19.29
CA SER A 84 -3.93 -6.34 18.34
C SER A 84 -4.76 -6.84 17.16
N ARG A 85 -6.03 -7.24 17.35
CA ARG A 85 -6.93 -7.61 16.24
C ARG A 85 -7.21 -6.44 15.31
N ARG A 86 -7.41 -5.22 15.86
CA ARG A 86 -7.61 -4.01 15.06
C ARG A 86 -6.35 -3.66 14.26
N GLU A 87 -5.18 -3.74 14.89
CA GLU A 87 -3.88 -3.51 14.24
C GLU A 87 -3.63 -4.54 13.12
N ILE A 88 -3.92 -5.82 13.35
CA ILE A 88 -3.80 -6.87 12.33
C ILE A 88 -4.77 -6.64 11.18
N SER A 89 -6.00 -6.23 11.46
CA SER A 89 -6.98 -5.90 10.41
C SER A 89 -6.54 -4.70 9.57
N LEU A 90 -5.96 -3.68 10.21
CA LEU A 90 -5.43 -2.49 9.52
C LEU A 90 -4.21 -2.84 8.68
N LEU A 91 -3.29 -3.65 9.22
CA LEU A 91 -2.14 -4.16 8.48
C LEU A 91 -2.57 -4.97 7.25
N ARG A 92 -3.55 -5.87 7.40
CA ARG A 92 -4.11 -6.65 6.28
C ARG A 92 -4.68 -5.73 5.19
N HIS A 93 -5.38 -4.67 5.59
CA HIS A 93 -5.93 -3.68 4.66
C HIS A 93 -4.83 -2.87 3.95
N MET A 94 -3.80 -2.44 4.68
CA MET A 94 -2.64 -1.75 4.09
C MET A 94 -1.89 -2.64 3.09
N ILE A 95 -1.67 -3.91 3.42
CA ILE A 95 -1.05 -4.90 2.52
C ILE A 95 -1.90 -5.10 1.28
N PHE A 96 -3.22 -5.23 1.42
CA PHE A 96 -4.13 -5.36 0.28
C PHE A 96 -4.06 -4.13 -0.63
N MET A 97 -4.17 -2.93 -0.08
CA MET A 97 -4.06 -1.67 -0.83
C MET A 97 -2.73 -1.59 -1.59
N PHE A 98 -1.65 -1.97 -0.92
CA PHE A 98 -0.32 -1.98 -1.49
C PHE A 98 -0.18 -2.94 -2.69
N ILE A 99 -0.67 -4.18 -2.54
CA ILE A 99 -0.66 -5.17 -3.62
C ILE A 99 -1.49 -4.68 -4.80
N MET A 100 -2.67 -4.07 -4.56
CA MET A 100 -3.51 -3.53 -5.62
C MET A 100 -2.83 -2.38 -6.37
N ILE A 101 -2.11 -1.50 -5.67
CA ILE A 101 -1.36 -0.40 -6.30
C ILE A 101 -0.24 -0.95 -7.18
N ILE A 102 0.57 -1.88 -6.67
CA ILE A 102 1.68 -2.45 -7.45
C ILE A 102 1.19 -3.33 -8.59
N GLY A 103 0.21 -4.19 -8.34
CA GLY A 103 -0.36 -5.07 -9.36
C GLY A 103 -1.03 -4.29 -10.48
N GLY A 104 -1.79 -3.24 -10.12
CA GLY A 104 -2.46 -2.36 -11.06
C GLY A 104 -1.47 -1.51 -11.87
N TRP A 105 -0.78 -0.62 -11.17
CA TRP A 105 0.04 0.42 -11.79
C TRP A 105 1.44 -0.05 -12.18
N GLY A 106 1.97 -1.06 -11.48
CA GLY A 106 3.33 -1.53 -11.70
C GLY A 106 3.54 -2.09 -13.11
N GLN A 107 2.54 -2.79 -13.65
CA GLN A 107 2.56 -3.28 -15.02
C GLN A 107 2.58 -2.14 -16.04
N GLY A 108 1.82 -1.07 -15.81
CA GLY A 108 1.80 0.12 -16.67
C GLY A 108 3.18 0.80 -16.74
N TYR A 109 3.81 1.04 -15.59
CA TYR A 109 5.16 1.62 -15.55
C TYR A 109 6.21 0.69 -16.16
N PHE A 110 6.10 -0.61 -15.94
CA PHE A 110 7.02 -1.58 -16.53
C PHE A 110 6.93 -1.61 -18.06
N LEU A 111 5.72 -1.58 -18.61
CA LEU A 111 5.49 -1.48 -20.06
C LEU A 111 6.00 -0.16 -20.63
N LEU A 112 5.88 0.95 -19.89
CA LEU A 112 6.46 2.24 -20.31
C LEU A 112 7.98 2.21 -20.39
N VAL A 113 8.66 1.49 -19.48
CA VAL A 113 10.12 1.32 -19.51
C VAL A 113 10.53 0.36 -20.63
N ILE A 114 9.89 -0.81 -20.75
CA ILE A 114 10.22 -1.78 -21.81
C ILE A 114 9.92 -1.22 -23.20
N GLY A 115 8.85 -0.44 -23.35
CA GLY A 115 8.46 0.20 -24.61
C GLY A 115 9.51 1.15 -25.17
N GLN A 116 10.49 1.58 -24.36
CA GLN A 116 11.65 2.34 -24.85
C GLN A 116 12.67 1.47 -25.60
N PHE A 117 12.72 0.17 -25.29
CA PHE A 117 13.71 -0.77 -25.82
C PHE A 117 13.12 -1.76 -26.83
N LEU A 118 11.85 -2.11 -26.67
CA LEU A 118 11.14 -3.10 -27.48
C LEU A 118 9.82 -2.55 -27.98
N TYR A 119 9.44 -2.91 -29.20
CA TYR A 119 8.10 -2.64 -29.71
C TYR A 119 7.08 -3.50 -28.95
N ILE A 120 6.11 -2.84 -28.32
CA ILE A 120 5.02 -3.50 -27.61
C ILE A 120 3.73 -3.32 -28.41
N PRO A 121 2.98 -4.40 -28.72
CA PRO A 121 1.71 -4.29 -29.41
C PRO A 121 0.71 -3.43 -28.63
N ARG A 122 -0.08 -2.62 -29.34
CA ARG A 122 -1.11 -1.77 -28.72
C ARG A 122 -2.06 -2.53 -27.79
N ILE A 123 -2.44 -3.76 -28.16
CA ILE A 123 -3.34 -4.58 -27.33
C ILE A 123 -2.80 -4.80 -25.91
N VAL A 124 -1.48 -4.89 -25.73
CA VAL A 124 -0.85 -5.07 -24.41
C VAL A 124 -0.99 -3.80 -23.57
N HIS A 125 -0.88 -2.62 -24.19
CA HIS A 125 -1.11 -1.34 -23.52
C HIS A 125 -2.58 -1.18 -23.08
N GLU A 126 -3.52 -1.55 -23.94
CA GLU A 126 -4.96 -1.50 -23.62
C GLU A 126 -5.30 -2.47 -22.46
N CYS A 127 -4.76 -3.69 -22.47
CA CYS A 127 -4.93 -4.63 -21.37
C CYS A 127 -4.37 -4.08 -20.04
N ALA A 128 -3.20 -3.46 -20.07
CA ALA A 128 -2.61 -2.87 -18.87
C ALA A 128 -3.42 -1.66 -18.36
N ALA A 129 -4.01 -0.86 -19.26
CA ALA A 129 -4.90 0.23 -18.89
C ALA A 129 -6.15 -0.30 -18.17
N ILE A 130 -6.78 -1.36 -18.69
CA ILE A 130 -7.94 -2.00 -18.03
C ILE A 130 -7.56 -2.51 -16.63
N VAL A 131 -6.38 -3.11 -16.47
CA VAL A 131 -5.88 -3.56 -15.16
C VAL A 131 -5.69 -2.40 -14.19
N CYS A 132 -5.18 -1.25 -14.66
CA CYS A 132 -5.06 -0.03 -13.85
C CYS A 132 -6.44 0.49 -13.41
N GLU A 133 -7.40 0.57 -14.31
CA GLU A 133 -8.77 1.02 -14.01
C GLU A 133 -9.46 0.11 -13.00
N LEU A 134 -9.36 -1.21 -13.18
CA LEU A 134 -9.90 -2.20 -12.23
C LEU A 134 -9.25 -2.09 -10.85
N ALA A 135 -7.95 -1.81 -10.79
CA ALA A 135 -7.25 -1.59 -9.53
C ALA A 135 -7.75 -0.33 -8.81
N VAL A 136 -7.93 0.79 -9.54
CA VAL A 136 -8.48 2.03 -8.98
C VAL A 136 -9.91 1.83 -8.49
N LEU A 137 -10.75 1.15 -9.28
CA LEU A 137 -12.13 0.85 -8.89
C LEU A 137 -12.16 0.01 -7.62
N THR A 138 -11.34 -1.03 -7.55
CA THR A 138 -11.24 -1.91 -6.37
C THR A 138 -10.76 -1.15 -5.14
N LEU A 139 -9.75 -0.26 -5.28
CA LEU A 139 -9.28 0.61 -4.20
C LEU A 139 -10.37 1.56 -3.72
N THR A 140 -11.14 2.14 -4.64
CA THR A 140 -12.23 3.07 -4.33
C THR A 140 -13.36 2.34 -3.57
N ILE A 141 -13.75 1.15 -4.03
CA ILE A 141 -14.73 0.30 -3.34
C ILE A 141 -14.21 -0.09 -1.96
N ASN A 142 -12.95 -0.49 -1.85
CA ASN A 142 -12.33 -0.88 -0.59
C ASN A 142 -12.26 0.29 0.41
N LEU A 143 -11.91 1.50 -0.06
CA LEU A 143 -11.90 2.71 0.76
C LEU A 143 -13.30 3.04 1.27
N PHE A 144 -14.30 2.95 0.38
CA PHE A 144 -15.70 3.15 0.72
C PHE A 144 -16.22 2.12 1.73
N MET A 145 -15.85 0.85 1.57
CA MET A 145 -16.21 -0.25 2.46
C MET A 145 -15.48 -0.21 3.80
N CYS A 146 -14.26 0.33 3.88
CA CYS A 146 -13.52 0.39 5.14
C CYS A 146 -13.81 1.65 5.95
N ASN A 147 -14.29 2.73 5.32
CA ASN A 147 -14.62 3.96 6.03
C ASN A 147 -16.01 3.87 6.68
N HIS A 148 -16.04 3.47 7.96
CA HIS A 148 -17.27 3.36 8.74
C HIS A 148 -18.02 4.70 8.82
N ASP A 149 -17.29 5.81 9.03
CA ASP A 149 -17.88 7.14 9.18
C ASP A 149 -18.51 7.61 7.88
N LEU A 150 -17.88 7.33 6.74
CA LEU A 150 -18.43 7.64 5.42
C LEU A 150 -19.73 6.87 5.15
N ARG A 151 -19.75 5.57 5.47
CA ARG A 151 -20.96 4.74 5.36
C ARG A 151 -22.07 5.22 6.27
N GLN A 152 -21.75 5.54 7.52
CA GLN A 152 -22.72 6.04 8.49
C GLN A 152 -23.27 7.42 8.07
N HIS A 153 -22.43 8.30 7.53
CA HIS A 153 -22.86 9.58 6.98
C HIS A 153 -23.79 9.43 5.78
N LEU A 154 -23.44 8.56 4.82
CA LEU A 154 -24.29 8.26 3.66
C LEU A 154 -25.61 7.61 4.05
N PHE A 155 -25.58 6.67 4.99
CA PHE A 155 -26.78 5.99 5.48
C PHE A 155 -27.73 6.97 6.18
N ASN A 156 -27.19 7.87 7.01
CA ASN A 156 -27.97 8.94 7.66
C ASN A 156 -28.57 9.91 6.64
N LYS A 157 -27.82 10.27 5.59
CA LYS A 157 -28.27 11.18 4.54
C LYS A 157 -29.34 10.56 3.62
N LEU A 158 -29.24 9.26 3.33
CA LEU A 158 -30.25 8.50 2.60
C LEU A 158 -31.53 8.34 3.42
N ARG A 159 -31.41 7.97 4.71
CA ARG A 159 -32.55 7.85 5.62
C ARG A 159 -33.29 9.19 5.81
N GLY A 160 -32.55 10.31 5.88
CA GLY A 160 -33.13 11.65 5.97
C GLY A 160 -33.80 12.15 4.67
N ARG A 161 -33.48 11.56 3.51
CA ARG A 161 -34.17 11.84 2.24
C ARG A 161 -35.39 10.97 1.99
N VAL A 162 -35.40 9.73 2.51
CA VAL A 162 -36.55 8.80 2.40
C VAL A 162 -37.67 9.16 3.39
N ALA A 163 -37.37 9.97 4.41
CA ALA A 163 -38.34 10.44 5.41
C ALA A 163 -39.01 11.79 5.07
N ARG A 164 -38.85 12.29 3.84
CA ARG A 164 -39.61 13.41 3.26
C ARG A 164 -40.36 12.94 2.03
#